data_AF-Q4FTC5-F1
#
_entry.id   AF-Q4FTC5-F1
#
_cell.length_a   1.000
_cell.length_b   1.000
_cell.length_c   1.000
_cell.angle_alpha   90.00
_cell.angle_beta   90.00
_cell.angle_gamma   90.00
#
_symmetry.space_group_name_H-M   'P 1'
#
loop_
_entity.id
_entity.type
_entity.pdbx_description
1 polymer ?
#
loop_
_entity_poly.entity_id
_entity_poly.type
_entity_poly.pdbx_seq_one_letter_code
_entity_poly.pdbx_strand_id
1 'polypeptide(L)'
;MKKILLSMALSLTVLSANPVMAAAPAFSASQMAQVKIKELSFKEVMRQFYSGEMVSFFIDDETIEAVPHVGLGQANSDDERTVALMNPIIDYTNNAGESRYLVIIEKVQVDSNTGSLVSCHVCKATADIYSFKKLNNGQFQLVSRTPKNVEPSGINGRVMLDEKDIKNTMQPLGKEITGSVLKNGSFYHGIFVQWWDVLHLPENDFINLYGLGDAGMENGVHDEDSPLYYGYEGTLKVLSDNTTYYPIMLSYKGEKPTEDYEHIEHVNYSKIMKFNSTKKAYE
;
A
#
# COMPACT_ATOMS: atom_id res chain seq x y z
N MET A 1 9.39 28.35 71.74
CA MET A 1 8.74 27.36 70.85
C MET A 1 8.30 28.04 69.56
N LYS A 2 9.08 27.89 68.48
CA LYS A 2 8.66 28.01 67.07
C LYS A 2 9.80 27.46 66.20
N LYS A 3 9.39 26.71 65.17
CA LYS A 3 10.16 25.72 64.40
C LYS A 3 11.06 26.40 63.35
N ILE A 4 12.22 25.82 63.07
CA ILE A 4 12.87 25.93 61.76
C ILE A 4 13.24 24.53 61.28
N LEU A 5 12.65 24.17 60.14
CA LEU A 5 12.79 22.91 59.41
C LEU A 5 14.16 22.82 58.75
N LEU A 6 14.84 21.68 58.91
CA LEU A 6 15.90 21.24 58.01
C LEU A 6 15.25 20.67 56.74
N SER A 7 15.49 21.29 55.59
CA SER A 7 15.18 20.74 54.27
C SER A 7 16.36 19.89 53.79
N MET A 8 16.13 18.59 53.65
CA MET A 8 17.07 17.64 53.05
C MET A 8 16.71 17.52 51.56
N ALA A 9 17.50 18.13 50.69
CA ALA A 9 17.36 17.99 49.24
C ALA A 9 18.09 16.71 48.80
N LEU A 10 17.35 15.62 48.57
CA LEU A 10 17.84 14.49 47.77
C LEU A 10 17.67 14.84 46.28
N SER A 11 18.78 15.14 45.61
CA SER A 11 18.83 15.21 44.16
C SER A 11 18.83 13.78 43.58
N LEU A 12 17.67 13.31 43.11
CA LEU A 12 17.60 12.18 42.18
C LEU A 12 17.99 12.68 40.78
N THR A 13 19.20 12.35 40.35
CA THR A 13 19.58 12.39 38.93
C THR A 13 18.85 11.26 38.21
N VAL A 14 17.75 11.59 37.53
CA VAL A 14 17.11 10.68 36.58
C VAL A 14 17.99 10.64 35.33
N LEU A 15 18.71 9.53 35.13
CA LEU A 15 19.28 9.21 33.83
C LEU A 15 18.12 8.97 32.86
N SER A 16 17.82 9.97 32.03
CA SER A 16 16.97 9.80 30.87
C SER A 16 17.68 8.87 29.87
N ALA A 17 17.40 7.57 29.97
CA ALA A 17 17.68 6.65 28.90
C ALA A 17 16.82 7.05 27.71
N ASN A 18 17.43 7.72 26.72
CA ASN A 18 16.80 7.85 25.41
C ASN A 18 16.54 6.43 24.90
N PRO A 19 15.29 6.08 24.54
CA PRO A 19 15.06 4.81 23.87
C PRO A 19 15.89 4.83 22.60
N VAL A 20 16.85 3.90 22.51
CA VAL A 20 17.51 3.58 21.25
C VAL A 20 16.37 3.11 20.33
N MET A 21 15.93 3.99 19.45
CA MET A 21 15.03 3.62 18.36
C MET A 21 15.74 2.51 17.61
N ALA A 22 15.23 1.28 17.73
CA ALA A 22 15.73 0.16 16.96
C ALA A 22 15.68 0.57 15.49
N ALA A 23 16.83 0.54 14.81
CA ALA A 23 16.89 0.84 13.39
C ALA A 23 15.90 -0.08 12.65
N ALA A 24 15.14 0.49 11.72
CA ALA A 24 14.25 -0.29 10.86
C ALA A 24 15.04 -1.47 10.25
N PRO A 25 14.47 -2.68 10.20
CA PRO A 25 15.19 -3.85 9.74
C PRO A 25 15.67 -3.65 8.30
N ALA A 26 16.97 -3.81 8.08
CA ALA A 26 17.55 -3.74 6.74
C ALA A 26 17.08 -4.93 5.88
N PHE A 27 16.90 -4.68 4.58
CA PHE A 27 16.56 -5.75 3.64
C PHE A 27 17.71 -6.77 3.53
N SER A 28 17.36 -8.05 3.38
CA SER A 28 18.34 -9.11 3.13
C SER A 28 17.75 -10.22 2.25
N ALA A 29 18.24 -10.31 1.01
CA ALA A 29 17.83 -11.35 0.08
C ALA A 29 18.13 -12.78 0.61
N SER A 30 19.21 -12.94 1.38
CA SER A 30 19.54 -14.24 1.97
C SER A 30 18.55 -14.63 3.07
N GLN A 31 18.08 -13.68 3.87
CA GLN A 31 17.01 -13.92 4.86
C GLN A 31 15.68 -14.22 4.17
N MET A 32 15.31 -13.50 3.10
CA MET A 32 14.12 -13.82 2.31
C MET A 32 14.20 -15.25 1.77
N ALA A 33 15.33 -15.63 1.19
CA ALA A 33 15.55 -16.94 0.61
C ALA A 33 15.49 -18.12 1.62
N GLN A 34 15.64 -17.85 2.92
CA GLN A 34 15.45 -18.87 3.97
C GLN A 34 13.97 -19.23 4.16
N VAL A 35 13.05 -18.33 3.84
CA VAL A 35 11.61 -18.58 3.94
C VAL A 35 11.17 -19.41 2.74
N LYS A 36 10.76 -20.64 3.02
CA LYS A 36 10.26 -21.60 2.02
C LYS A 36 8.99 -22.23 2.53
N ILE A 37 7.93 -22.15 1.72
CA ILE A 37 6.64 -22.78 2.00
C ILE A 37 6.31 -23.82 0.93
N LYS A 38 5.52 -24.84 1.29
CA LYS A 38 5.23 -25.97 0.39
C LYS A 38 4.32 -25.57 -0.77
N GLU A 39 3.37 -24.70 -0.48
CA GLU A 39 2.37 -24.20 -1.41
C GLU A 39 1.95 -22.79 -0.99
N LEU A 40 1.36 -22.03 -1.91
CA LEU A 40 0.83 -20.69 -1.63
C LEU A 40 -0.64 -20.76 -1.14
N SER A 41 -0.98 -21.77 -0.33
CA SER A 41 -2.33 -21.85 0.25
C SER A 41 -2.47 -20.89 1.43
N PHE A 42 -3.69 -20.41 1.69
CA PHE A 42 -3.98 -19.54 2.83
C PHE A 42 -3.41 -20.08 4.13
N LYS A 43 -3.60 -21.37 4.39
CA LYS A 43 -3.09 -22.06 5.58
C LYS A 43 -1.56 -21.98 5.72
N GLU A 44 -0.80 -22.25 4.66
CA GLU A 44 0.66 -22.23 4.71
C GLU A 44 1.20 -20.81 4.83
N VAL A 45 0.63 -19.85 4.08
CA VAL A 45 1.00 -18.44 4.17
C VAL A 45 0.73 -17.89 5.58
N MET A 46 -0.47 -18.10 6.12
CA MET A 46 -0.82 -17.57 7.44
C MET A 46 0.01 -18.19 8.56
N ARG A 47 0.31 -19.49 8.50
CA ARG A 47 1.20 -20.15 9.46
C ARG A 47 2.64 -19.66 9.37
N GLN A 48 3.11 -19.29 8.18
CA GLN A 48 4.49 -18.82 8.01
C GLN A 48 4.67 -17.40 8.55
N PHE A 49 3.70 -16.50 8.33
CA PHE A 49 3.89 -15.08 8.61
C PHE A 49 3.14 -14.55 9.85
N TYR A 50 2.10 -15.25 10.31
CA TYR A 50 1.22 -14.82 11.41
C TYR A 50 1.06 -15.88 12.51
N SER A 51 2.02 -16.81 12.61
CA SER A 51 2.03 -17.83 13.66
C SER A 51 2.02 -17.19 15.05
N GLY A 52 1.11 -17.64 15.92
CA GLY A 52 0.94 -17.10 17.27
C GLY A 52 0.07 -15.85 17.36
N GLU A 53 -0.33 -15.25 16.23
CA GLU A 53 -1.22 -14.09 16.18
C GLU A 53 -2.66 -14.47 15.76
N MET A 54 -2.83 -15.60 15.07
CA MET A 54 -4.14 -16.03 14.55
C MET A 54 -5.12 -16.44 15.66
N VAL A 55 -6.36 -15.99 15.51
CA VAL A 55 -7.48 -16.27 16.42
C VAL A 55 -8.75 -16.59 15.64
N SER A 56 -9.64 -17.39 16.24
CA SER A 56 -10.99 -17.57 15.71
C SER A 56 -11.80 -16.32 16.00
N PHE A 57 -12.58 -15.87 15.01
CA PHE A 57 -13.42 -14.69 15.14
C PHE A 57 -14.66 -14.82 14.26
N PHE A 58 -15.76 -14.18 14.66
CA PHE A 58 -17.02 -14.17 13.93
C PHE A 58 -17.05 -13.01 12.95
N ILE A 59 -17.43 -13.25 11.70
CA ILE A 59 -17.52 -12.23 10.65
C ILE A 59 -18.97 -12.17 10.19
N ASP A 60 -19.50 -10.96 10.02
CA ASP A 60 -20.82 -10.67 9.45
C ASP A 60 -20.66 -9.62 8.35
N ASP A 61 -19.94 -10.03 7.30
CA ASP A 61 -19.68 -9.23 6.09
C ASP A 61 -19.45 -10.17 4.90
N GLU A 62 -20.38 -10.15 3.94
CA GLU A 62 -20.36 -11.04 2.78
C GLU A 62 -19.07 -10.93 1.96
N THR A 63 -18.44 -9.75 1.91
CA THR A 63 -17.24 -9.53 1.10
C THR A 63 -16.00 -10.11 1.77
N ILE A 64 -15.95 -10.10 3.10
CA ILE A 64 -14.88 -10.73 3.88
C ILE A 64 -15.06 -12.25 3.86
N GLU A 65 -16.29 -12.73 4.06
CA GLU A 65 -16.61 -14.16 4.06
C GLU A 65 -16.33 -14.84 2.70
N ALA A 66 -16.42 -14.09 1.60
CA ALA A 66 -16.18 -14.60 0.25
C ALA A 66 -14.71 -14.98 -0.03
N VAL A 67 -13.76 -14.59 0.83
CA VAL A 67 -12.32 -14.86 0.63
C VAL A 67 -11.71 -15.56 1.85
N PRO A 68 -10.60 -16.32 1.69
CA PRO A 68 -9.92 -16.93 2.82
C PRO A 68 -9.44 -15.88 3.83
N HIS A 69 -9.90 -16.01 5.09
CA HIS A 69 -9.64 -15.02 6.13
C HIS A 69 -9.40 -15.63 7.51
N VAL A 70 -8.79 -14.86 8.42
CA VAL A 70 -8.58 -15.20 9.82
C VAL A 70 -8.43 -13.94 10.68
N GLY A 71 -8.95 -13.95 11.90
CA GLY A 71 -8.72 -12.88 12.86
C GLY A 71 -7.27 -12.85 13.33
N LEU A 72 -6.74 -11.67 13.63
CA LEU A 72 -5.39 -11.45 14.15
C LEU A 72 -5.45 -10.70 15.49
N GLY A 73 -4.66 -11.19 16.46
CA GLY A 73 -4.40 -10.51 17.71
C GLY A 73 -5.63 -10.33 18.60
N GLN A 74 -5.61 -9.25 19.38
CA GLN A 74 -6.73 -8.81 20.23
C GLN A 74 -7.41 -7.60 19.59
N ALA A 75 -8.62 -7.30 20.06
CA ALA A 75 -9.29 -6.05 19.69
C ALA A 75 -8.47 -4.82 20.15
N ASN A 76 -8.57 -3.74 19.38
CA ASN A 76 -7.96 -2.46 19.70
C ASN A 76 -8.79 -1.71 20.77
N SER A 77 -8.41 -0.46 21.07
CA SER A 77 -9.11 0.36 22.07
C SER A 77 -10.55 0.73 21.68
N ASP A 78 -10.87 0.66 20.40
CA ASP A 78 -12.17 1.00 19.83
C ASP A 78 -13.06 -0.24 19.65
N ASP A 79 -12.66 -1.36 20.27
CA ASP A 79 -13.30 -2.67 20.17
C ASP A 79 -13.36 -3.20 18.73
N GLU A 80 -12.37 -2.85 17.90
CA GLU A 80 -12.23 -3.36 16.53
C GLU A 80 -11.13 -4.42 16.49
N ARG A 81 -11.32 -5.45 15.66
CA ARG A 81 -10.35 -6.52 15.45
C ARG A 81 -9.80 -6.47 14.05
N THR A 82 -8.51 -6.77 13.92
CA THR A 82 -7.89 -6.96 12.61
C THR A 82 -8.24 -8.32 12.03
N VAL A 83 -8.68 -8.36 10.78
CA VAL A 83 -8.92 -9.59 10.02
C VAL A 83 -8.00 -9.58 8.80
N ALA A 84 -7.20 -10.62 8.67
CA ALA A 84 -6.34 -10.83 7.52
C ALA A 84 -7.09 -11.62 6.45
N LEU A 85 -7.18 -11.07 5.24
CA LEU A 85 -7.77 -11.68 4.05
C LEU A 85 -6.68 -11.96 3.03
N MET A 86 -6.67 -13.15 2.44
CA MET A 86 -5.77 -13.46 1.35
C MET A 86 -6.47 -13.26 0.01
N ASN A 87 -6.03 -12.26 -0.74
CA ASN A 87 -6.46 -12.04 -2.11
C ASN A 87 -5.95 -13.18 -3.02
N PRO A 88 -6.57 -13.37 -4.21
CA PRO A 88 -6.08 -14.36 -5.15
C PRO A 88 -4.63 -14.10 -5.56
N ILE A 89 -3.93 -15.19 -5.89
CA ILE A 89 -2.50 -15.15 -6.21
C ILE A 89 -2.31 -14.58 -7.60
N ILE A 90 -1.44 -13.57 -7.72
CA ILE A 90 -1.13 -12.93 -9.00
C ILE A 90 0.15 -13.52 -9.56
N ASP A 91 0.08 -14.23 -10.68
CA ASP A 91 1.26 -14.64 -11.43
C ASP A 91 1.83 -13.48 -12.25
N TYR A 92 3.15 -13.33 -12.24
CA TYR A 92 3.85 -12.34 -13.08
C TYR A 92 5.23 -12.82 -13.50
N THR A 93 5.85 -12.09 -14.43
CA THR A 93 7.20 -12.36 -14.91
C THR A 93 8.11 -11.20 -14.53
N ASN A 94 9.26 -11.48 -13.91
CA ASN A 94 10.22 -10.44 -13.58
C ASN A 94 11.01 -9.97 -14.83
N ASN A 95 11.89 -8.98 -14.66
CA ASN A 95 12.74 -8.46 -15.74
C ASN A 95 13.69 -9.51 -16.36
N ALA A 96 13.99 -10.59 -15.64
CA ALA A 96 14.82 -11.69 -16.14
C ALA A 96 14.01 -12.76 -16.90
N GLY A 97 12.70 -12.59 -17.07
CA GLY A 97 11.84 -13.57 -17.74
C GLY A 97 11.42 -14.74 -16.84
N GLU A 98 11.66 -14.66 -15.54
CA GLU A 98 11.37 -15.73 -14.58
C GLU A 98 10.00 -15.53 -13.94
N SER A 99 9.26 -16.64 -13.76
CA SER A 99 7.96 -16.61 -13.08
C SER A 99 8.08 -16.22 -11.61
N ARG A 100 7.12 -15.41 -11.18
CA ARG A 100 6.92 -14.95 -9.81
C ARG A 100 5.45 -15.02 -9.45
N TYR A 101 5.18 -15.03 -8.14
CA TYR A 101 3.84 -15.14 -7.59
C TYR A 101 3.68 -14.11 -6.48
N LEU A 102 2.72 -13.20 -6.64
CA LEU A 102 2.39 -12.20 -5.64
C LEU A 102 1.26 -12.72 -4.75
N VAL A 103 1.47 -12.61 -3.44
CA VAL A 103 0.46 -12.88 -2.42
C VAL A 103 0.23 -11.58 -1.66
N ILE A 104 -1.03 -11.14 -1.60
CA ILE A 104 -1.45 -9.94 -0.89
C ILE A 104 -2.32 -10.39 0.28
N ILE A 105 -1.90 -10.02 1.49
CA ILE A 105 -2.70 -10.17 2.70
C ILE A 105 -3.25 -8.78 3.05
N GLU A 106 -4.52 -8.54 2.73
CA GLU A 106 -5.26 -7.35 3.16
C GLU A 106 -5.58 -7.50 4.66
N LYS A 107 -5.49 -6.42 5.43
CA LYS A 107 -5.80 -6.37 6.86
C LYS A 107 -6.81 -5.27 7.10
N VAL A 108 -8.07 -5.67 7.22
CA VAL A 108 -9.20 -4.78 7.51
C VAL A 108 -9.47 -4.77 9.01
N GLN A 109 -10.16 -3.72 9.48
CA GLN A 109 -10.73 -3.70 10.83
C GLN A 109 -12.21 -4.10 10.76
N VAL A 110 -12.65 -4.92 11.70
CA VAL A 110 -14.07 -5.28 11.89
C VAL A 110 -14.48 -4.96 13.31
N ASP A 111 -15.72 -4.53 13.51
CA ASP A 111 -16.26 -4.30 14.84
C ASP A 111 -16.37 -5.63 15.60
N SER A 112 -15.86 -5.69 16.84
CA SER A 112 -15.72 -6.95 17.57
C SER A 112 -17.05 -7.54 18.02
N ASN A 113 -18.11 -6.74 18.10
CA ASN A 113 -19.44 -7.15 18.56
C ASN A 113 -20.33 -7.64 17.42
N THR A 114 -20.26 -6.95 16.29
CA THR A 114 -21.11 -7.20 15.12
C THR A 114 -20.42 -8.09 14.08
N GLY A 115 -19.09 -8.06 14.00
CA GLY A 115 -18.33 -8.75 12.95
C GLY A 115 -18.35 -8.04 11.60
N SER A 116 -18.96 -6.85 11.51
CA SER A 116 -19.06 -6.07 10.28
C SER A 116 -17.79 -5.25 10.03
N LEU A 117 -17.49 -4.99 8.75
CA LEU A 117 -16.38 -4.13 8.34
C LEU A 117 -16.50 -2.73 8.94
N VAL A 118 -15.43 -2.26 9.59
CA VAL A 118 -15.28 -0.85 9.96
C VAL A 118 -15.06 -0.05 8.69
N SER A 119 -16.12 0.57 8.20
CA SER A 119 -16.13 1.32 6.96
C SER A 119 -16.45 2.79 7.21
N CYS A 120 -15.57 3.65 6.73
CA CYS A 120 -15.82 5.07 6.56
C CYS A 120 -15.09 5.56 5.32
N HIS A 121 -15.54 6.67 4.73
CA HIS A 121 -14.96 7.17 3.48
C HIS A 121 -13.44 7.38 3.56
N VAL A 122 -12.89 7.77 4.72
CA VAL A 122 -11.44 7.97 4.88
C VAL A 122 -10.72 6.79 5.52
N CYS A 123 -11.45 5.75 5.92
CA CYS A 123 -10.90 4.56 6.55
C CYS A 123 -10.15 3.75 5.51
N LYS A 124 -8.95 3.27 5.88
CA LYS A 124 -8.08 2.48 5.01
C LYS A 124 -7.66 1.21 5.72
N ALA A 125 -7.60 0.12 4.98
CA ALA A 125 -6.93 -1.09 5.43
C ALA A 125 -5.42 -0.97 5.24
N THR A 126 -4.69 -1.91 5.85
CA THR A 126 -3.27 -2.12 5.57
C THR A 126 -3.08 -3.40 4.77
N ALA A 127 -1.90 -3.62 4.21
CA ALA A 127 -1.57 -4.87 3.54
C ALA A 127 -0.17 -5.35 3.94
N ASP A 128 0.06 -6.66 3.80
CA ASP A 128 1.38 -7.23 3.63
C ASP A 128 1.45 -7.90 2.26
N ILE A 129 2.45 -7.54 1.47
CA ILE A 129 2.63 -8.07 0.11
C ILE A 129 3.90 -8.92 0.10
N TYR A 130 3.81 -10.10 -0.49
CA TYR A 130 4.89 -11.07 -0.59
C TYR A 130 5.06 -11.50 -2.04
N SER A 131 6.30 -11.49 -2.53
CA SER A 131 6.65 -12.07 -3.83
C SER A 131 7.42 -13.37 -3.64
N PHE A 132 6.99 -14.42 -4.33
CA PHE A 132 7.61 -15.74 -4.31
C PHE A 132 8.11 -16.15 -5.68
N LYS A 133 9.11 -17.03 -5.69
CA LYS A 133 9.47 -17.85 -6.85
C LYS A 133 9.28 -19.33 -6.53
N LYS A 134 8.91 -20.11 -7.54
CA LYS A 134 8.81 -21.56 -7.41
C LYS A 134 10.17 -22.21 -7.67
N LEU A 135 10.63 -23.06 -6.76
CA LEU A 135 11.86 -23.81 -6.86
C LEU A 135 11.65 -25.13 -7.64
N ASN A 136 12.74 -25.72 -8.13
CA ASN A 136 12.71 -27.00 -8.87
C ASN A 136 12.14 -28.16 -8.05
N ASN A 137 12.22 -28.08 -6.72
CA ASN A 137 11.64 -29.07 -5.80
C ASN A 137 10.13 -28.84 -5.54
N GLY A 138 9.50 -27.89 -6.24
CA GLY A 138 8.09 -27.55 -6.13
C GLY A 138 7.74 -26.57 -5.01
N GLN A 139 8.66 -26.29 -4.07
CA GLN A 139 8.42 -25.33 -2.99
C GLN A 139 8.45 -23.88 -3.50
N PHE A 140 7.85 -22.97 -2.73
CA PHE A 140 7.88 -21.54 -2.99
C PHE A 140 8.86 -20.86 -2.03
N GLN A 141 9.80 -20.11 -2.58
CA GLN A 141 10.79 -19.33 -1.83
C GLN A 141 10.42 -17.85 -1.89
N LEU A 142 10.44 -17.18 -0.74
CA LEU A 142 10.23 -15.74 -0.67
C LEU A 142 11.38 -15.00 -1.36
N VAL A 143 11.04 -14.02 -2.18
CA VAL A 143 11.97 -13.17 -2.94
C VAL A 143 12.05 -11.79 -2.29
N SER A 144 10.89 -11.17 -2.09
CA SER A 144 10.76 -9.89 -1.41
C SER A 144 9.40 -9.79 -0.73
N ARG A 145 9.28 -8.80 0.16
CA ARG A 145 8.04 -8.46 0.86
C ARG A 145 7.97 -6.97 1.15
N THR A 146 6.81 -6.47 1.55
CA THR A 146 6.70 -5.13 2.14
C THR A 146 7.24 -5.12 3.57
N PRO A 147 7.53 -3.94 4.14
CA PRO A 147 7.46 -3.75 5.58
C PRO A 147 6.08 -4.18 6.11
N LYS A 148 5.99 -4.56 7.40
CA LYS A 148 4.71 -4.93 8.02
C LYS A 148 3.76 -3.74 8.00
N ASN A 149 2.49 -4.02 7.70
CA ASN A 149 1.38 -3.05 7.74
C ASN A 149 1.61 -1.85 6.81
N VAL A 150 2.00 -2.08 5.55
CA VAL A 150 2.02 -0.96 4.59
C VAL A 150 0.59 -0.43 4.41
N GLU A 151 0.46 0.87 4.19
CA GLU A 151 -0.80 1.56 3.94
C GLU A 151 -0.89 1.98 2.46
N PRO A 152 -1.37 1.11 1.55
CA PRO A 152 -1.72 1.51 0.19
C PRO A 152 -2.78 2.62 0.17
N SER A 153 -3.03 3.20 -1.01
CA SER A 153 -4.30 3.89 -1.27
C SER A 153 -5.47 2.98 -0.87
N GLY A 154 -6.49 3.57 -0.28
CA GLY A 154 -7.59 2.85 0.32
C GLY A 154 -8.77 3.77 0.59
N ILE A 155 -9.96 3.17 0.65
CA ILE A 155 -11.22 3.83 0.92
C ILE A 155 -12.18 2.82 1.55
N ASN A 156 -13.15 3.28 2.33
CA ASN A 156 -14.22 2.44 2.88
C ASN A 156 -13.69 1.22 3.67
N GLY A 157 -12.57 1.40 4.37
CA GLY A 157 -11.93 0.35 5.17
C GLY A 157 -11.17 -0.70 4.36
N ARG A 158 -10.91 -0.47 3.07
CA ARG A 158 -10.27 -1.42 2.13
C ARG A 158 -9.02 -0.85 1.49
N VAL A 159 -8.16 -1.72 0.95
CA VAL A 159 -7.04 -1.32 0.09
C VAL A 159 -7.47 -1.24 -1.38
N MET A 160 -6.90 -0.31 -2.14
CA MET A 160 -7.04 -0.21 -3.60
C MET A 160 -5.93 -0.99 -4.31
N LEU A 161 -5.88 -2.30 -4.06
CA LEU A 161 -4.95 -3.24 -4.69
C LEU A 161 -5.72 -4.33 -5.44
N ASP A 162 -6.40 -3.93 -6.52
CA ASP A 162 -7.15 -4.87 -7.34
C ASP A 162 -6.20 -5.80 -8.13
N GLU A 163 -6.50 -7.10 -8.08
CA GLU A 163 -5.69 -8.13 -8.74
C GLU A 163 -5.62 -7.91 -10.26
N LYS A 164 -6.76 -7.60 -10.89
CA LYS A 164 -6.82 -7.46 -12.36
C LYS A 164 -6.04 -6.23 -12.78
N ASP A 165 -6.17 -5.13 -12.05
CA ASP A 165 -5.40 -3.91 -12.33
C ASP A 165 -3.90 -4.15 -12.16
N ILE A 166 -3.48 -4.85 -11.11
CA ILE A 166 -2.07 -5.24 -10.94
C ILE A 166 -1.62 -6.12 -12.12
N LYS A 167 -2.39 -7.13 -12.48
CA LYS A 167 -2.01 -8.05 -13.56
C LYS A 167 -1.93 -7.34 -14.93
N ASN A 168 -2.89 -6.48 -15.23
CA ASN A 168 -3.01 -5.81 -16.52
C ASN A 168 -2.00 -4.68 -16.72
N THR A 169 -1.47 -4.11 -15.64
CA THR A 169 -0.53 -2.99 -15.68
C THR A 169 0.91 -3.38 -15.33
N MET A 170 1.15 -4.68 -15.11
CA MET A 170 2.46 -5.24 -14.82
C MET A 170 3.45 -4.99 -15.97
N GLN A 171 4.56 -4.33 -15.68
CA GLN A 171 5.60 -3.99 -16.65
C GLN A 171 6.95 -3.71 -15.99
N PRO A 172 8.05 -3.65 -16.75
CA PRO A 172 9.33 -3.14 -16.24
C PRO A 172 9.20 -1.67 -15.82
N LEU A 173 9.60 -1.35 -14.60
CA LEU A 173 9.62 -0.01 -14.00
C LEU A 173 11.04 0.47 -13.67
N GLY A 174 12.05 -0.29 -14.09
CA GLY A 174 13.46 -0.04 -13.85
C GLY A 174 14.29 -1.16 -14.46
N LYS A 175 15.62 -1.02 -14.48
CA LYS A 175 16.53 -2.04 -15.04
C LYS A 175 16.32 -3.43 -14.43
N GLU A 176 16.10 -3.50 -13.12
CA GLU A 176 15.90 -4.75 -12.36
C GLU A 176 14.60 -4.73 -11.55
N ILE A 177 13.67 -3.85 -11.92
CA ILE A 177 12.41 -3.65 -11.19
C ILE A 177 11.27 -3.91 -12.14
N THR A 178 10.47 -4.92 -11.82
CA THR A 178 9.12 -5.11 -12.37
C THR A 178 8.12 -4.53 -11.39
N GLY A 179 6.95 -4.13 -11.87
CA GLY A 179 5.87 -3.72 -11.00
C GLY A 179 4.65 -3.24 -11.78
N SER A 180 3.77 -2.53 -11.10
CA SER A 180 2.48 -2.11 -11.64
C SER A 180 2.24 -0.62 -11.46
N VAL A 181 1.48 -0.02 -12.37
CA VAL A 181 0.97 1.35 -12.20
C VAL A 181 -0.55 1.29 -12.08
N LEU A 182 -1.05 1.52 -10.87
CA LEU A 182 -2.45 1.35 -10.49
C LEU A 182 -3.17 2.67 -10.64
N LYS A 183 -4.28 2.70 -11.40
CA LYS A 183 -5.13 3.88 -11.51
C LYS A 183 -6.26 3.77 -10.49
N ASN A 184 -6.19 4.60 -9.46
CA ASN A 184 -7.15 4.68 -8.40
C ASN A 184 -8.12 5.84 -8.62
N GLY A 185 -9.26 5.80 -7.95
CA GLY A 185 -10.20 6.90 -7.99
C GLY A 185 -11.20 6.88 -6.85
N SER A 186 -11.76 8.05 -6.56
CA SER A 186 -12.82 8.22 -5.58
C SER A 186 -13.76 9.33 -6.01
N PHE A 187 -15.00 9.24 -5.55
CA PHE A 187 -16.03 10.22 -5.79
C PHE A 187 -16.33 10.99 -4.51
N TYR A 188 -16.21 12.31 -4.56
CA TYR A 188 -16.41 13.19 -3.42
C TYR A 188 -17.23 14.41 -3.83
N HIS A 189 -18.40 14.60 -3.21
CA HIS A 189 -19.28 15.76 -3.42
C HIS A 189 -19.55 16.10 -4.90
N GLY A 190 -19.79 15.10 -5.75
CA GLY A 190 -20.04 15.35 -7.17
C GLY A 190 -18.79 15.38 -8.04
N ILE A 191 -17.60 15.34 -7.46
CA ILE A 191 -16.32 15.36 -8.18
C ILE A 191 -15.71 13.96 -8.15
N PHE A 192 -15.38 13.42 -9.32
CA PHE A 192 -14.60 12.20 -9.44
C PHE A 192 -13.13 12.54 -9.59
N VAL A 193 -12.29 12.06 -8.68
CA VAL A 193 -10.84 12.30 -8.67
C VAL A 193 -10.14 10.98 -8.91
N GLN A 194 -9.13 10.98 -9.77
CA GLN A 194 -8.31 9.82 -10.08
C GLN A 194 -6.82 10.13 -9.89
N TRP A 195 -6.06 9.14 -9.44
CA TRP A 195 -4.61 9.24 -9.24
C TRP A 195 -3.93 7.93 -9.58
N TRP A 196 -2.61 7.97 -9.79
CA TRP A 196 -1.80 6.77 -9.95
C TRP A 196 -0.92 6.50 -8.75
N ASP A 197 -0.82 5.22 -8.41
CA ASP A 197 0.21 4.67 -7.54
C ASP A 197 1.09 3.69 -8.32
N VAL A 198 2.35 3.54 -7.89
CA VAL A 198 3.32 2.64 -8.50
C VAL A 198 3.72 1.59 -7.48
N LEU A 199 3.38 0.33 -7.75
CA LEU A 199 3.83 -0.83 -6.99
C LEU A 199 5.18 -1.29 -7.54
N HIS A 200 6.26 -1.20 -6.77
CA HIS A 200 7.56 -1.77 -7.13
C HIS A 200 7.73 -3.16 -6.54
N LEU A 201 8.18 -4.12 -7.35
CA LEU A 201 8.47 -5.49 -6.95
C LEU A 201 9.98 -5.82 -7.12
N PRO A 202 10.88 -5.16 -6.37
CA PRO A 202 12.31 -5.45 -6.42
C PRO A 202 12.61 -6.82 -5.82
N GLU A 203 13.71 -7.44 -6.27
CA GLU A 203 14.22 -8.70 -5.69
C GLU A 203 15.41 -8.49 -4.73
N ASN A 204 15.86 -7.24 -4.60
CA ASN A 204 17.01 -6.82 -3.80
C ASN A 204 16.69 -5.71 -2.79
N ASP A 205 15.42 -5.34 -2.64
CA ASP A 205 14.90 -4.39 -1.65
C ASP A 205 13.47 -4.79 -1.25
N PHE A 206 12.87 -4.12 -0.28
CA PHE A 206 11.46 -4.30 0.09
C PHE A 206 10.52 -3.83 -1.03
N ILE A 207 9.41 -4.55 -1.19
CA ILE A 207 8.25 -4.10 -1.98
C ILE A 207 7.70 -2.82 -1.38
N ASN A 208 7.40 -1.84 -2.23
CA ASN A 208 6.85 -0.55 -1.81
C ASN A 208 5.84 -0.02 -2.83
N LEU A 209 4.99 0.89 -2.37
CA LEU A 209 4.05 1.64 -3.19
C LEU A 209 4.39 3.13 -3.11
N TYR A 210 4.30 3.80 -4.25
CA TYR A 210 4.65 5.20 -4.37
C TYR A 210 3.55 5.96 -5.10
N GLY A 211 3.12 7.09 -4.55
CA GLY A 211 2.28 8.04 -5.28
C GLY A 211 3.02 8.55 -6.51
N LEU A 212 2.33 8.63 -7.65
CA LEU A 212 2.87 9.14 -8.91
C LEU A 212 2.31 10.51 -9.27
N GLY A 213 1.01 10.70 -9.08
CA GLY A 213 0.30 11.95 -9.36
C GLY A 213 -1.11 11.73 -9.90
N ASP A 214 -1.79 12.84 -10.20
CA ASP A 214 -3.15 12.83 -10.72
C ASP A 214 -3.26 12.05 -12.02
N ALA A 215 -4.35 11.30 -12.16
CA ALA A 215 -4.72 10.52 -13.34
C ALA A 215 -5.96 11.06 -14.06
N GLY A 216 -6.60 12.07 -13.48
CA GLY A 216 -7.77 12.74 -14.03
C GLY A 216 -8.67 13.30 -12.94
N MET A 217 -9.56 14.19 -13.33
CA MET A 217 -10.63 14.70 -12.48
C MET A 217 -11.82 15.09 -13.35
N GLU A 218 -13.02 14.89 -12.84
CA GLU A 218 -14.26 15.30 -13.51
C GLU A 218 -15.21 15.92 -12.50
N ASN A 219 -15.71 17.11 -12.81
CA ASN A 219 -16.71 17.79 -12.01
C ASN A 219 -18.13 17.47 -12.49
N GLY A 220 -18.78 16.51 -11.84
CA GLY A 220 -20.18 16.15 -12.09
C GLY A 220 -21.21 17.03 -11.38
N VAL A 221 -20.81 18.10 -10.69
CA VAL A 221 -21.75 19.06 -10.04
C VAL A 221 -22.39 20.00 -11.07
N HIS A 222 -21.67 20.27 -12.15
CA HIS A 222 -22.10 21.18 -13.22
C HIS A 222 -22.22 20.40 -14.53
N ASP A 223 -23.21 20.77 -15.35
CA ASP A 223 -23.33 20.24 -16.71
C ASP A 223 -22.15 20.72 -17.57
N GLU A 224 -21.77 19.95 -18.60
CA GLU A 224 -20.63 20.27 -19.49
C GLU A 224 -20.74 21.66 -20.17
N ASP A 225 -21.96 22.18 -20.35
CA ASP A 225 -22.20 23.52 -20.92
C ASP A 225 -21.99 24.67 -19.90
N SER A 226 -21.77 24.35 -18.62
CA SER A 226 -21.55 25.33 -17.57
C SER A 226 -20.13 25.89 -17.62
N PRO A 227 -19.94 27.21 -17.43
CA PRO A 227 -18.59 27.79 -17.31
C PRO A 227 -17.85 27.34 -16.05
N LEU A 228 -18.50 26.59 -15.16
CA LEU A 228 -17.93 26.01 -13.95
C LEU A 228 -17.62 24.50 -14.08
N TYR A 229 -17.96 23.89 -15.22
CA TYR A 229 -17.57 22.52 -15.51
C TYR A 229 -16.06 22.46 -15.77
N TYR A 230 -15.45 21.36 -15.34
CA TYR A 230 -14.10 21.01 -15.71
C TYR A 230 -13.95 19.49 -15.72
N GLY A 231 -13.10 19.01 -16.62
CA GLY A 231 -12.79 17.60 -16.77
C GLY A 231 -11.46 17.45 -17.48
N TYR A 232 -10.52 16.73 -16.87
CA TYR A 232 -9.26 16.40 -17.51
C TYR A 232 -8.92 14.93 -17.30
N GLU A 233 -8.25 14.36 -18.29
CA GLU A 233 -7.73 13.00 -18.26
C GLU A 233 -6.21 13.01 -18.27
N GLY A 234 -5.65 12.08 -17.51
CA GLY A 234 -4.24 11.72 -17.56
C GLY A 234 -4.05 10.44 -18.36
N THR A 235 -3.00 10.40 -19.17
CA THR A 235 -2.39 9.16 -19.69
C THR A 235 -0.95 9.02 -19.21
N LEU A 236 -0.45 7.79 -19.12
CA LEU A 236 0.90 7.50 -18.64
C LEU A 236 1.69 6.68 -19.66
N LYS A 237 3.01 6.88 -19.67
CA LYS A 237 3.96 6.05 -20.43
C LYS A 237 5.25 5.87 -19.63
N VAL A 238 5.62 4.62 -19.36
CA VAL A 238 6.93 4.29 -18.78
C VAL A 238 8.02 4.47 -19.84
N LEU A 239 9.08 5.21 -19.50
CA LEU A 239 10.19 5.50 -20.38
C LEU A 239 11.38 4.61 -20.04
N SER A 240 11.55 3.50 -20.75
CA SER A 240 12.72 2.62 -20.57
C SER A 240 14.01 3.36 -20.97
N ASP A 241 14.89 3.61 -19.99
CA ASP A 241 16.14 4.35 -20.18
C ASP A 241 17.35 3.68 -19.50
N ASN A 242 17.23 2.39 -19.15
CA ASN A 242 18.25 1.57 -18.49
C ASN A 242 18.71 2.10 -17.11
N THR A 243 17.99 3.06 -16.52
CA THR A 243 18.22 3.50 -15.14
C THR A 243 17.66 2.49 -14.13
N THR A 244 18.06 2.62 -12.85
CA THR A 244 17.53 1.78 -11.77
C THR A 244 16.00 1.89 -11.66
N TYR A 245 15.45 3.09 -11.85
CA TYR A 245 14.02 3.38 -11.83
C TYR A 245 13.66 4.18 -13.07
N TYR A 246 12.88 3.58 -13.96
CA TYR A 246 12.48 4.22 -15.21
C TYR A 246 11.63 5.46 -14.92
N PRO A 247 11.90 6.59 -15.60
CA PRO A 247 11.02 7.74 -15.56
C PRO A 247 9.64 7.39 -16.12
N ILE A 248 8.61 8.06 -15.62
CA ILE A 248 7.23 7.89 -16.11
C ILE A 248 6.75 9.23 -16.63
N MET A 249 6.36 9.26 -17.90
CA MET A 249 5.77 10.44 -18.51
C MET A 249 4.27 10.45 -18.27
N LEU A 250 3.77 11.52 -17.66
CA LEU A 250 2.35 11.79 -17.50
C LEU A 250 1.95 12.85 -18.53
N SER A 251 0.86 12.62 -19.26
CA SER A 251 0.32 13.57 -20.23
C SER A 251 -1.12 13.88 -19.88
N TYR A 252 -1.44 15.18 -19.81
CA TYR A 252 -2.75 15.68 -19.39
C TYR A 252 -3.44 16.39 -20.54
N LYS A 253 -4.74 16.16 -20.66
CA LYS A 253 -5.59 16.85 -21.62
C LYS A 253 -6.96 17.16 -21.00
N GLY A 254 -7.48 18.35 -21.27
CA GLY A 254 -8.83 18.75 -20.86
C GLY A 254 -8.84 20.10 -20.18
N GLU A 255 -9.71 20.25 -19.19
CA GLU A 255 -9.85 21.47 -18.38
C GLU A 255 -9.58 21.12 -16.91
N LYS A 256 -8.60 21.80 -16.33
CA LYS A 256 -8.14 21.54 -14.96
C LYS A 256 -8.29 22.82 -14.13
N PRO A 257 -8.85 22.74 -12.92
CA PRO A 257 -8.86 23.88 -12.01
C PRO A 257 -7.42 24.22 -11.57
N THR A 258 -7.15 25.51 -11.35
CA THR A 258 -5.93 25.99 -10.70
C THR A 258 -5.83 25.43 -9.28
N GLU A 259 -4.64 25.43 -8.68
CA GLU A 259 -4.43 24.85 -7.33
C GLU A 259 -5.30 25.50 -6.24
N ASP A 260 -5.64 26.78 -6.42
CA ASP A 260 -6.55 27.54 -5.55
C ASP A 260 -8.05 27.37 -5.91
N TYR A 261 -8.35 26.63 -6.98
CA TYR A 261 -9.69 26.42 -7.54
C TYR A 261 -10.41 27.72 -7.97
N GLU A 262 -9.69 28.83 -8.14
CA GLU A 262 -10.29 30.10 -8.57
C GLU A 262 -10.53 30.18 -10.09
N HIS A 263 -9.73 29.46 -10.87
CA HIS A 263 -9.81 29.47 -12.34
C HIS A 263 -9.80 28.05 -12.90
N ILE A 264 -10.33 27.90 -14.12
CA ILE A 264 -10.30 26.66 -14.90
C ILE A 264 -9.48 26.94 -16.15
N GLU A 265 -8.46 26.13 -16.38
CA GLU A 265 -7.52 26.31 -17.49
C GLU A 265 -7.50 25.09 -18.40
N HIS A 266 -7.35 25.35 -19.71
CA HIS A 266 -7.11 24.28 -20.67
C HIS A 266 -5.70 23.72 -20.46
N VAL A 267 -5.60 22.41 -20.28
CA VAL A 267 -4.34 21.69 -20.15
C VAL A 267 -4.11 20.80 -21.36
N ASN A 268 -2.91 20.87 -21.92
CA ASN A 268 -2.38 19.95 -22.92
C ASN A 268 -0.86 19.93 -22.81
N TYR A 269 -0.36 19.25 -21.78
CA TYR A 269 1.07 19.19 -21.49
C TYR A 269 1.47 17.81 -20.98
N SER A 270 2.77 17.53 -21.07
CA SER A 270 3.38 16.34 -20.49
C SER A 270 4.44 16.72 -19.48
N LYS A 271 4.56 15.94 -18.41
CA LYS A 271 5.65 16.02 -17.43
C LYS A 271 6.30 14.66 -17.24
N ILE A 272 7.61 14.64 -16.98
CA ILE A 272 8.35 13.41 -16.70
C ILE A 272 8.60 13.35 -15.20
N MET A 273 8.05 12.32 -14.56
CA MET A 273 8.27 12.01 -13.16
C MET A 273 9.48 11.09 -13.03
N LYS A 274 10.45 11.46 -12.19
CA LYS A 274 11.65 10.66 -11.90
C LYS A 274 11.61 10.20 -10.46
N PHE A 275 12.06 8.97 -10.23
CA PHE A 275 12.11 8.45 -8.86
C PHE A 275 13.29 9.06 -8.09
N ASN A 276 12.99 9.77 -7.01
CA ASN A 276 13.97 10.22 -6.04
C ASN A 276 14.18 9.14 -4.97
N SER A 277 15.31 8.43 -5.05
CA SER A 277 15.64 7.34 -4.13
C SER A 277 15.86 7.77 -2.68
N THR A 278 16.20 9.05 -2.45
CA THR A 278 16.40 9.61 -1.11
C THR A 278 15.07 9.96 -0.46
N LYS A 279 14.16 10.59 -1.21
CA LYS A 279 12.82 10.95 -0.74
C LYS A 279 11.81 9.79 -0.82
N LYS A 280 12.16 8.73 -1.56
CA LYS A 280 11.29 7.57 -1.83
C LYS A 280 9.96 8.00 -2.47
N ALA A 281 10.04 8.82 -3.53
CA ALA A 281 8.88 9.37 -4.23
C ALA A 281 9.20 9.66 -5.71
N TYR A 282 8.17 9.73 -6.55
CA TYR A 282 8.26 10.24 -7.92
C TYR A 282 8.04 11.77 -7.93
N GLU A 283 8.98 12.53 -8.51
CA GLU A 283 8.92 14.00 -8.63
C GLU A 283 9.47 14.52 -9.97
#